data_AF-A0A9N9DY24-F1
#
_entry.id   AF-A0A9N9DY24-F1
#
_cell.length_a   1.000
_cell.length_b   1.000
_cell.length_c   1.000
_cell.angle_alpha   90.00
_cell.angle_beta   90.00
_cell.angle_gamma   90.00
#
_symmetry.space_group_name_H-M   'P 1'
#
loop_
_entity.id
_entity.type
_entity.pdbx_description
1 polymer ?
#
loop_
_entity_poly.entity_id
_entity_poly.type
_entity_poly.pdbx_seq_one_letter_code
_entity_poly.pdbx_strand_id
1 'polypeptide(L)'
;MTSTTISLVFHGTLIHSLSLTKLEIILSALLGIDEFGKIAFVEKNLTDQNANSILNKWETAGAKIVRLSKRQFLIPGFVDTHTHAPQYPNAGT
;
A
#
# COMPACT_ATOMS: atom_id res chain seq x y z
N MET A 1 -15.47 11.74 -17.34
CA MET A 1 -14.83 10.71 -16.50
C MET A 1 -13.34 11.02 -16.53
N THR A 2 -12.76 11.49 -15.42
CA THR A 2 -11.32 11.77 -15.33
C THR A 2 -10.59 10.43 -15.40
N SER A 3 -9.67 10.27 -16.35
CA SER A 3 -8.78 9.11 -16.39
C SER A 3 -7.94 9.10 -15.13
N THR A 4 -7.98 8.03 -14.33
CA THR A 4 -7.16 7.91 -13.13
C THR A 4 -5.77 7.40 -13.53
N THR A 5 -4.78 8.31 -13.60
CA THR A 5 -3.39 7.92 -13.87
C THR A 5 -2.76 7.31 -12.62
N ILE A 6 -2.18 6.12 -12.77
CA ILE A 6 -1.44 5.45 -11.69
C ILE A 6 -0.03 6.01 -11.60
N SER A 7 0.37 6.51 -10.43
CA SER A 7 1.68 7.15 -10.22
C SER A 7 2.70 6.21 -9.55
N LEU A 8 2.24 5.32 -8.68
CA LEU A 8 3.07 4.45 -7.86
C LEU A 8 2.39 3.10 -7.66
N VAL A 9 3.16 2.02 -7.77
CA VAL A 9 2.69 0.66 -7.53
C VAL A 9 3.64 -0.04 -6.57
N PHE A 10 3.11 -0.59 -5.49
CA PHE A 10 3.87 -1.52 -4.63
C PHE A 10 3.55 -2.97 -5.00
N HIS A 11 4.58 -3.80 -5.10
CA HIS A 11 4.45 -5.23 -5.29
C HIS A 11 5.10 -5.96 -4.12
N GLY A 12 4.31 -6.73 -3.35
CA GLY A 12 4.81 -7.50 -2.21
C GLY A 12 3.72 -7.82 -1.20
N THR A 13 4.12 -8.01 0.07
CA THR A 13 3.21 -8.36 1.15
C THR A 13 2.49 -7.15 1.73
N LEU A 14 1.16 -7.23 1.88
CA LEU A 14 0.33 -6.24 2.56
C LEU A 14 -0.33 -6.88 3.79
N ILE A 15 -0.34 -6.17 4.90
CA ILE A 15 -0.97 -6.61 6.14
C ILE A 15 -1.87 -5.48 6.64
N HIS A 16 -3.15 -5.75 6.86
CA HIS A 16 -4.08 -4.75 7.38
C HIS A 16 -5.25 -5.40 8.12
N SER A 17 -5.94 -4.61 8.95
CA SER A 17 -7.09 -5.07 9.72
C SER A 17 -8.38 -4.76 8.97
N LEU A 18 -9.22 -5.78 8.77
CA LEU A 18 -10.59 -5.62 8.23
C LEU A 18 -11.60 -5.28 9.32
N SER A 19 -11.30 -5.66 10.56
CA SER A 19 -12.06 -5.34 11.77
C SER A 19 -11.16 -5.47 12.99
N LEU A 20 -11.69 -5.19 14.19
CA LEU A 20 -10.97 -5.35 15.46
C LEU A 20 -10.46 -6.78 15.71
N THR A 21 -11.07 -7.79 15.10
CA THR A 21 -10.77 -9.20 15.33
C THR A 21 -10.28 -9.93 14.07
N LYS A 22 -10.16 -9.24 12.93
CA LYS A 22 -9.81 -9.84 11.65
C LYS A 22 -8.64 -9.12 11.01
N LEU A 23 -7.48 -9.76 11.04
CA LEU A 23 -6.28 -9.38 10.30
C LEU A 23 -6.27 -10.09 8.94
N GLU A 24 -6.02 -9.37 7.87
CA GLU A 24 -5.79 -9.93 6.53
C GLU A 24 -4.30 -9.79 6.18
N ILE A 25 -3.68 -10.90 5.80
CA ILE A 25 -2.28 -10.98 5.35
C ILE A 25 -2.30 -11.42 3.89
N ILE A 26 -1.83 -10.55 2.99
CA ILE A 26 -1.80 -10.80 1.55
C ILE A 26 -0.33 -10.90 1.13
N LEU A 27 0.18 -12.12 0.97
CA LEU A 27 1.61 -12.36 0.77
C LEU A 27 2.16 -11.79 -0.55
N SER A 28 1.32 -11.76 -1.59
CA SER A 28 1.67 -11.24 -2.91
C SER A 28 0.51 -10.40 -3.45
N ALA A 29 0.70 -9.09 -3.44
CA ALA A 29 -0.27 -8.11 -3.90
C ALA A 29 0.36 -7.00 -4.74
N LEU A 30 -0.44 -6.39 -5.60
CA LEU A 30 -0.17 -5.12 -6.26
C LEU A 30 -1.09 -4.05 -5.66
N LEU A 31 -0.48 -3.02 -5.09
CA LEU A 31 -1.16 -1.85 -4.54
C LEU A 31 -0.87 -0.66 -5.44
N GLY A 32 -1.87 -0.20 -6.20
CA GLY A 32 -1.75 0.96 -7.06
C GLY A 32 -2.22 2.24 -6.37
N ILE A 33 -1.42 3.28 -6.48
CA ILE A 33 -1.69 4.63 -5.97
C ILE A 33 -1.80 5.59 -7.16
N ASP A 34 -2.85 6.40 -7.18
CA ASP A 34 -3.03 7.42 -8.21
C ASP A 34 -2.14 8.66 -7.97
N GLU A 35 -2.19 9.61 -8.90
CA GLU A 35 -1.48 10.89 -8.80
C GLU A 35 -1.91 11.80 -7.63
N PHE A 36 -3.07 11.53 -7.01
CA PHE A 36 -3.60 12.25 -5.86
C PHE A 36 -3.30 11.55 -4.53
N GLY A 37 -2.53 10.46 -4.55
CA GLY A 37 -2.19 9.70 -3.35
C GLY A 37 -3.31 8.81 -2.82
N LYS A 38 -4.34 8.51 -3.62
CA LYS A 38 -5.41 7.57 -3.25
C LYS A 38 -5.04 6.17 -3.69
N ILE A 39 -5.47 5.18 -2.90
CA ILE A 39 -5.42 3.78 -3.32
C ILE A 39 -6.43 3.60 -4.46
N ALA A 40 -5.92 3.40 -5.68
CA ALA A 40 -6.75 3.19 -6.87
C ALA A 40 -7.17 1.72 -6.99
N PHE A 41 -6.28 0.78 -6.65
CA PHE A 41 -6.59 -0.65 -6.66
C PHE A 41 -5.72 -1.46 -5.70
N VAL A 42 -6.26 -2.61 -5.29
CA VAL A 42 -5.54 -3.66 -4.56
C VAL A 42 -5.85 -4.99 -5.24
N GLU A 43 -4.86 -5.58 -5.89
CA GLU A 43 -4.96 -6.89 -6.54
C GLU A 43 -4.22 -7.91 -5.68
N LYS A 44 -4.91 -8.98 -5.29
CA LYS A 44 -4.45 -9.94 -4.26
C LYS A 44 -4.10 -11.29 -4.88
N ASN A 45 -3.31 -12.10 -4.15
CA ASN A 45 -2.98 -13.49 -4.48
C ASN A 45 -2.40 -13.66 -5.89
N LEU A 46 -1.41 -12.81 -6.21
CA LEU A 46 -0.79 -12.81 -7.52
C LEU A 46 0.04 -14.07 -7.75
N THR A 47 0.03 -14.53 -8.99
CA THR A 47 0.98 -15.50 -9.51
C THR A 47 1.99 -14.77 -10.38
N ASP A 48 3.21 -15.30 -10.52
CA ASP A 48 4.24 -14.66 -11.34
C ASP A 48 3.80 -14.40 -12.79
N GLN A 49 2.83 -15.19 -13.27
CA GLN A 49 2.26 -15.08 -14.62
C GLN A 49 1.22 -13.96 -14.76
N ASN A 50 0.49 -13.60 -13.70
CA ASN A 50 -0.63 -12.65 -13.79
C ASN A 50 -0.23 -11.20 -13.46
N ALA A 51 0.88 -10.99 -12.74
CA ALA A 51 1.30 -9.67 -12.29
C ALA A 51 1.46 -8.67 -13.46
N ASN A 52 2.12 -9.08 -14.56
CA ASN A 52 2.30 -8.22 -15.74
C ASN A 52 0.98 -7.91 -16.46
N SER A 53 0.07 -8.89 -16.53
CA SER A 53 -1.26 -8.69 -17.11
C SER A 53 -2.06 -7.65 -16.32
N ILE A 54 -1.97 -7.71 -14.99
CA ILE A 54 -2.65 -6.77 -14.09
C ILE A 54 -2.02 -5.38 -14.19
N LEU A 55 -0.69 -5.27 -14.27
CA LEU A 55 -0.01 -3.99 -14.50
C LEU A 55 -0.46 -3.32 -15.81
N ASN A 56 -0.67 -4.11 -16.87
CA ASN A 56 -1.19 -3.62 -18.14
C ASN A 56 -2.68 -3.22 -18.05
N LYS A 57 -3.51 -4.02 -17.37
CA LYS A 57 -4.94 -3.72 -17.13
C LYS A 57 -5.13 -2.35 -16.48
N TRP A 58 -4.22 -1.97 -15.59
CA TRP A 58 -4.26 -0.69 -14.85
C TRP A 58 -3.41 0.42 -15.49
N GLU A 59 -2.97 0.23 -16.75
CA GLU A 59 -2.23 1.23 -17.54
C GLU A 59 -1.00 1.82 -16.81
N THR A 60 -0.29 0.98 -16.07
CA THR A 60 0.79 1.41 -15.14
C THR A 60 2.13 1.70 -15.82
N ALA A 61 2.18 1.86 -17.15
CA ALA A 61 3.41 1.97 -17.92
C ALA A 61 4.32 3.15 -17.52
N GLY A 62 3.74 4.23 -16.96
CA GLY A 62 4.47 5.39 -16.43
C GLY A 62 4.64 5.40 -14.91
N ALA A 63 4.10 4.40 -14.20
CA ALA A 63 4.10 4.38 -12.74
C ALA A 63 5.46 3.92 -12.19
N LYS A 64 5.87 4.49 -11.05
CA LYS A 64 7.01 3.97 -10.29
C LYS A 64 6.62 2.63 -9.68
N ILE A 65 7.38 1.56 -9.93
CA ILE A 65 7.13 0.25 -9.33
C ILE A 65 8.14 0.00 -8.20
N VAL A 66 7.64 -0.23 -6.99
CA VAL A 66 8.42 -0.58 -5.80
C VAL A 66 8.16 -2.04 -5.46
N ARG A 67 9.17 -2.89 -5.64
CA ARG A 67 9.11 -4.30 -5.26
C ARG A 67 9.68 -4.49 -3.87
N LEU A 68 8.88 -5.00 -2.95
CA LEU A 68 9.31 -5.32 -1.60
C LEU A 68 10.15 -6.61 -1.60
N SER A 69 11.18 -6.66 -0.77
CA SER A 69 11.91 -7.91 -0.53
C SER A 69 11.06 -8.90 0.27
N LYS A 70 11.47 -10.18 0.29
CA LYS A 70 10.73 -11.27 0.98
C LYS A 70 10.45 -11.02 2.47
N ARG A 71 11.20 -10.12 3.14
CA ARG A 71 11.05 -9.79 4.56
C ARG A 71 10.50 -8.39 4.79
N GLN A 72 10.02 -7.73 3.75
CA GLN A 72 9.36 -6.44 3.82
C GLN A 72 7.88 -6.62 3.56
N PHE A 73 7.07 -5.86 4.29
CA PHE A 73 5.63 -5.79 4.13
C PHE A 73 5.18 -4.35 4.38
N LEU A 74 4.00 -4.01 3.88
CA LEU A 74 3.34 -2.75 4.20
C LEU A 74 2.21 -2.97 5.19
N ILE A 75 2.04 -1.99 6.07
CA ILE A 75 0.89 -1.83 6.95
C ILE A 75 0.31 -0.43 6.76
N PRO A 76 -0.98 -0.20 7.11
CA PRO A 76 -1.48 1.14 7.31
C PRO A 76 -0.60 1.92 8.29
N GLY A 77 -0.49 3.24 8.11
CA GLY A 77 0.18 4.10 9.07
C GLY A 77 -0.53 4.03 10.43
N PHE A 78 0.26 4.09 11.52
CA PHE A 78 -0.32 4.17 12.85
C PHE A 78 -1.08 5.49 13.04
N VAL A 79 -2.20 5.40 13.75
CA VAL A 79 -3.01 6.56 14.12
C VAL A 79 -2.80 6.83 15.60
N ASP A 80 -2.02 7.86 15.91
CA ASP A 80 -1.94 8.40 17.26
C ASP A 80 -3.17 9.30 17.48
N THR A 81 -4.07 8.87 18.36
CA THR A 81 -5.31 9.59 18.65
C THR A 81 -5.12 10.69 19.69
N HIS A 82 -3.99 10.72 20.40
CA HIS A 82 -3.77 11.68 21.46
C HIS A 82 -2.27 11.86 21.78
N THR A 83 -1.73 12.98 21.33
CA THR A 83 -0.37 13.42 21.63
C THR A 83 -0.37 14.91 21.97
N HIS A 84 0.43 15.32 22.94
CA HIS A 84 0.66 16.73 23.25
C HIS A 84 1.96 17.19 22.60
N ALA A 85 1.91 17.60 21.33
CA ALA A 85 3.10 18.02 20.59
C ALA A 85 3.93 19.11 21.30
N PRO A 86 3.33 20.15 21.94
CA PRO A 86 4.11 21.15 22.68
C PRO A 86 4.83 20.60 23.92
N GLN A 87 4.39 19.46 24.46
CA GLN A 87 4.97 18.83 25.64
C GLN A 87 6.05 17.80 25.29
N TYR A 88 6.31 17.55 24.00
CA TYR A 88 7.35 16.63 23.58
C TYR A 88 8.73 16.90 24.21
N PRO A 89 9.19 18.16 24.43
CA PRO A 89 10.44 18.43 25.14
C PRO A 89 10.50 17.91 26.58
N ASN A 90 9.35 17.66 27.22
CA ASN A 90 9.24 17.17 28.60
C ASN A 90 8.99 15.66 28.66
N ALA A 91 8.95 14.95 27.53
CA ALA A 91 8.66 13.51 27.48
C ALA A 91 9.76 12.63 28.10
N GLY A 92 10.85 13.23 28.59
CA GLY A 92 12.00 12.54 29.14
C GLY A 92 12.97 12.05 28.05
N THR A 93 14.12 11.57 28.50
CA THR A 93 15.16 10.92 27.68
C THR A 93 15.40 9.51 28.16
#